data_AF-A0A917A8I6-F1
#
_entry.id   AF-A0A917A8I6-F1
#
_cell.length_a   1.000
_cell.length_b   1.000
_cell.length_c   1.000
_cell.angle_alpha   90.00
_cell.angle_beta   90.00
_cell.angle_gamma   90.00
#
_symmetry.space_group_name_H-M   'P 1'
#
loop_
_entity.id
_entity.type
_entity.pdbx_description
1 polymer ?
#
loop_
_entity_poly.entity_id
_entity_poly.type
_entity_poly.pdbx_seq_one_letter_code
_entity_poly.pdbx_strand_id
1 'polypeptide(L)'
;MIYPVAHVLLISLLFLSINLPDLLTIGLLFLIGILYDAYYFHLIGMVTFILPSMGIFINHFSDILMRNRWTRCLSVLLLIVFFDSFTFAMASFLGISMGVLSHFIVYMLAPTLVFNLGLMLILQPLMEKIYL
;
A
#
# COMPACT_ATOMS: atom_id res chain seq x y z
N MET A 1 -8.49 12.77 -11.38
CA MET A 1 -7.68 13.53 -10.40
C MET A 1 -6.84 12.54 -9.62
N ILE A 2 -5.52 12.73 -9.62
CA ILE A 2 -4.53 11.76 -9.13
C ILE A 2 -4.21 12.15 -7.69
N TYR A 3 -4.59 11.32 -6.71
CA TYR A 3 -4.38 11.64 -5.30
C TYR A 3 -3.07 11.03 -4.80
N PRO A 4 -2.06 11.84 -4.44
CA PRO A 4 -0.71 11.40 -4.06
C PRO A 4 -0.62 10.77 -2.65
N VAL A 5 -1.76 10.35 -2.07
CA VAL A 5 -1.87 9.97 -0.65
C VAL A 5 -1.57 8.50 -0.38
N ALA A 6 -1.54 7.66 -1.42
CA ALA A 6 -1.23 6.24 -1.28
C ALA A 6 0.23 5.94 -0.86
N HIS A 7 1.19 6.85 -1.07
CA HIS A 7 2.62 6.56 -0.87
C HIS A 7 3.06 6.57 0.60
N VAL A 8 2.65 7.59 1.35
CA VAL A 8 2.95 7.65 2.80
C VAL A 8 2.18 6.56 3.54
N LEU A 9 0.94 6.29 3.09
CA LEU A 9 0.06 5.31 3.72
C LEU A 9 0.65 3.90 3.63
N LEU A 10 1.14 3.47 2.46
CA LEU A 10 1.69 2.11 2.27
C LEU A 10 3.01 1.88 3.02
N ILE A 11 3.88 2.89 3.09
CA ILE A 11 5.11 2.85 3.91
C ILE A 11 4.77 2.84 5.41
N SER A 12 3.79 3.63 5.84
CA SER A 12 3.32 3.61 7.23
C SER A 12 2.67 2.27 7.60
N LEU A 13 2.00 1.61 6.63
CA LEU A 13 1.38 0.30 6.75
C LEU A 13 2.39 -0.80 7.06
N LEU A 14 3.49 -0.83 6.32
CA LEU A 14 4.62 -1.75 6.53
C LEU A 14 5.23 -1.57 7.91
N PHE A 15 5.35 -0.33 8.37
CA PHE A 15 5.94 -0.04 9.68
C PHE A 15 5.00 -0.37 10.85
N LEU A 16 3.69 -0.17 10.66
CA LEU A 16 2.66 -0.48 11.63
C LEU A 16 2.44 -2.00 11.78
N SER A 17 2.53 -2.74 10.67
CA SER A 17 2.38 -4.20 10.61
C SER A 17 3.41 -4.96 11.43
N ILE A 18 4.64 -4.46 11.51
CA ILE A 18 5.73 -5.16 12.21
C ILE A 18 5.73 -4.86 13.72
N ASN A 19 5.20 -3.71 14.14
CA ASN A 19 5.33 -3.23 15.52
C ASN A 19 4.06 -3.41 16.38
N LEU A 20 2.93 -3.79 15.79
CA LEU A 20 1.65 -3.93 16.50
C LEU A 20 1.09 -5.35 16.44
N PRO A 21 0.33 -5.79 17.47
CA PRO A 21 -0.37 -7.06 17.43
C PRO A 21 -1.44 -7.06 16.34
N ASP A 22 -1.60 -8.20 15.66
CA ASP A 22 -2.43 -8.38 14.45
C ASP A 22 -3.80 -7.70 14.49
N LEU A 23 -4.52 -7.83 15.62
CA LEU A 23 -5.86 -7.27 15.79
C LEU A 23 -5.87 -5.73 15.74
N LEU A 24 -4.89 -5.08 16.37
CA LEU A 24 -4.78 -3.62 16.37
C LEU A 24 -4.41 -3.10 14.98
N THR A 25 -3.52 -3.82 14.29
CA THR A 25 -3.11 -3.48 12.93
C THR A 25 -4.31 -3.52 11.99
N ILE A 26 -5.09 -4.61 12.01
CA ILE A 26 -6.30 -4.75 11.16
C ILE A 26 -7.32 -3.66 11.48
N GLY A 27 -7.58 -3.38 12.77
CA GLY A 27 -8.54 -2.35 13.18
C GLY A 27 -8.15 -0.94 12.72
N LEU A 28 -6.87 -0.58 12.85
CA LEU A 28 -6.35 0.71 12.38
C LEU A 28 -6.44 0.83 10.85
N LEU A 29 -6.09 -0.24 10.12
CA LEU A 29 -6.19 -0.26 8.66
C LEU A 29 -7.62 -0.12 8.16
N PHE A 30 -8.56 -0.73 8.86
CA PHE A 30 -9.98 -0.62 8.55
C PHE A 30 -10.48 0.82 8.75
N LEU A 31 -10.14 1.46 9.88
CA LEU A 31 -10.50 2.85 10.15
C LEU A 31 -9.89 3.83 9.15
N ILE A 32 -8.61 3.66 8.84
CA ILE A 32 -7.92 4.49 7.84
C ILE A 32 -8.56 4.31 6.46
N GLY A 33 -8.91 3.08 6.08
CA GLY A 33 -9.58 2.80 4.82
C GLY A 33 -10.96 3.46 4.71
N ILE A 34 -11.75 3.47 5.80
CA ILE A 34 -13.04 4.18 5.85
C ILE A 34 -12.84 5.68 5.61
N LEU A 35 -11.89 6.29 6.34
CA LEU A 35 -11.61 7.73 6.19
C LEU A 35 -11.16 8.06 4.76
N TYR A 36 -10.34 7.20 4.16
CA TYR A 36 -9.85 7.37 2.81
C TYR A 36 -10.99 7.32 1.78
N ASP A 37 -11.82 6.28 1.87
CA ASP A 37 -12.96 6.08 0.98
C ASP A 37 -13.97 7.22 1.08
N ALA A 38 -14.29 7.67 2.30
CA ALA A 38 -15.20 8.78 2.55
C ALA A 38 -14.68 10.11 1.99
N TYR A 39 -13.38 10.36 2.10
CA TYR A 39 -12.76 11.61 1.65
C TYR A 39 -12.59 11.67 0.13
N TYR A 40 -12.16 10.58 -0.52
CA TYR A 40 -11.80 10.59 -1.94
C TYR A 40 -12.87 10.09 -2.88
N PHE A 41 -13.56 9.02 -2.51
CA PHE A 41 -14.53 8.38 -3.40
C PHE A 41 -15.97 8.73 -3.04
N HIS A 42 -16.19 9.31 -1.86
CA HIS A 42 -17.52 9.50 -1.26
C HIS A 42 -18.35 8.19 -1.26
N LEU A 43 -17.65 7.05 -1.35
CA LEU A 43 -18.19 5.69 -1.45
C LEU A 43 -17.35 4.84 -0.52
N ILE A 44 -18.00 4.19 0.44
CA ILE A 44 -17.34 3.31 1.40
C ILE A 44 -17.19 1.93 0.78
N GLY A 45 -15.97 1.38 0.78
CA GLY A 45 -15.73 -0.04 0.53
C GLY A 45 -14.46 -0.35 -0.24
N MET A 46 -14.06 0.46 -1.22
CA MET A 46 -12.93 0.12 -2.08
C MET A 46 -11.63 -0.01 -1.29
N VAL A 47 -11.12 1.08 -0.72
CA VAL A 47 -9.87 1.08 0.03
C VAL A 47 -10.06 0.48 1.43
N THR A 48 -11.28 0.57 1.97
CA THR A 48 -11.68 -0.02 3.26
C THR A 48 -11.48 -1.53 3.31
N PHE A 49 -11.72 -2.27 2.22
CA PHE A 49 -11.48 -3.72 2.18
C PHE A 49 -10.05 -4.09 1.75
N ILE A 50 -9.44 -3.28 0.88
CA ILE A 50 -8.09 -3.55 0.36
C ILE A 50 -7.04 -3.40 1.47
N LEU A 51 -7.10 -2.33 2.27
CA LEU A 51 -6.05 -2.07 3.27
C LEU A 51 -5.95 -3.17 4.36
N PRO A 52 -7.05 -3.62 5.00
CA PRO A 52 -6.96 -4.68 6.00
C PRO A 52 -6.52 -6.02 5.41
N SER A 53 -6.95 -6.35 4.19
CA SER A 53 -6.55 -7.60 3.54
C SER A 53 -5.06 -7.63 3.22
N MET A 54 -4.50 -6.50 2.80
CA MET A 54 -3.04 -6.35 2.66
C MET A 54 -2.32 -6.46 4.00
N GLY A 55 -2.86 -5.86 5.08
CA GLY A 55 -2.29 -6.00 6.42
C GLY A 55 -2.19 -7.45 6.89
N ILE A 56 -3.24 -8.24 6.68
CA ILE A 56 -3.25 -9.69 6.99
C ILE A 56 -2.19 -10.43 6.16
N PHE A 57 -2.11 -10.12 4.86
CA PHE A 57 -1.11 -10.73 3.98
C PHE A 57 0.32 -10.44 4.46
N ILE A 58 0.61 -9.20 4.85
CA ILE A 58 1.94 -8.81 5.33
C ILE A 58 2.27 -9.52 6.64
N ASN A 59 1.34 -9.57 7.60
CA ASN A 59 1.58 -10.24 8.88
C ASN A 59 1.84 -11.74 8.69
N HIS A 60 1.07 -12.40 7.82
CA HIS A 60 1.24 -13.83 7.54
C HIS A 60 2.60 -14.14 6.90
N PHE A 61 3.10 -13.26 6.03
CA PHE A 61 4.39 -13.45 5.35
C PHE A 61 5.54 -12.66 5.99
N SER A 62 5.34 -12.06 7.16
CA SER A 62 6.28 -11.13 7.79
C SER A 62 7.70 -11.69 7.95
N ASP A 63 7.82 -12.96 8.36
CA ASP A 63 9.09 -13.69 8.49
C ASP A 63 9.88 -13.77 7.18
N ILE A 64 9.18 -13.84 6.03
CA ILE A 64 9.79 -13.93 4.70
C ILE A 64 10.06 -12.53 4.15
N LEU A 65 9.08 -11.62 4.29
CA LEU A 65 9.15 -10.26 3.75
C LEU A 65 10.26 -9.43 4.42
N MET A 66 10.51 -9.64 5.73
CA MET A 66 11.50 -8.88 6.51
C MET A 66 12.86 -9.57 6.69
N ARG A 67 13.07 -10.73 6.05
CA ARG A 67 14.28 -11.53 6.23
C ARG A 67 15.58 -10.84 5.80
N ASN A 68 15.55 -10.07 4.71
CA ASN A 68 16.73 -9.39 4.17
C ASN A 68 16.34 -8.00 3.62
N ARG A 69 17.33 -7.11 3.52
CA ARG A 69 17.19 -5.74 3.02
C ARG A 69 16.56 -5.69 1.63
N TRP A 70 16.98 -6.62 0.77
CA TRP A 70 16.48 -6.77 -0.60
C TRP A 70 15.07 -7.36 -0.65
N THR A 71 14.77 -8.38 0.16
CA THR A 71 13.43 -8.97 0.21
C THR A 71 12.42 -7.96 0.75
N ARG A 72 12.81 -7.15 1.73
CA ARG A 72 11.99 -6.04 2.23
C ARG A 72 11.68 -5.04 1.11
N CYS A 73 12.68 -4.64 0.32
CA CYS A 73 12.48 -3.74 -0.82
C CYS A 73 11.53 -4.29 -1.86
N LEU A 74 11.73 -5.55 -2.22
CA LEU A 74 10.89 -6.22 -3.21
C LEU A 74 9.45 -6.39 -2.70
N SER A 75 9.28 -6.65 -1.41
CA SER A 75 7.97 -6.78 -0.75
C SER A 75 7.16 -5.49 -0.83
N VAL A 76 7.79 -4.34 -0.55
CA VAL A 76 7.12 -3.02 -0.67
C VAL A 76 6.67 -2.77 -2.10
N LEU A 77 7.53 -3.04 -3.08
CA LEU A 77 7.19 -2.85 -4.49
C LEU A 77 6.05 -3.75 -4.93
N LEU A 78 6.07 -5.03 -4.54
CA LEU A 78 4.99 -5.96 -4.83
C LEU A 78 3.66 -5.47 -4.23
N LEU A 79 3.66 -4.99 -2.99
CA LEU A 79 2.46 -4.46 -2.35
C LEU A 79 1.91 -3.24 -3.10
N ILE A 80 2.78 -2.32 -3.55
CA ILE A 80 2.35 -1.15 -4.33
C ILE A 80 1.71 -1.60 -5.65
N VAL A 81 2.38 -2.49 -6.39
CA VAL A 81 1.81 -3.01 -7.65
C VAL A 81 0.45 -3.67 -7.39
N PHE A 82 0.33 -4.45 -6.32
CA PHE A 82 -0.90 -5.14 -5.99
C PHE A 82 -2.02 -4.16 -5.62
N PHE A 83 -1.71 -3.14 -4.82
CA PHE A 83 -2.65 -2.09 -4.42
C PHE A 83 -3.14 -1.27 -5.61
N ASP A 84 -2.23 -0.75 -6.42
CA ASP A 84 -2.56 0.07 -7.59
C ASP A 84 -3.33 -0.75 -8.62
N SER A 85 -2.97 -2.01 -8.84
CA SER A 85 -3.67 -2.89 -9.79
C SER A 85 -5.06 -3.26 -9.30
N PHE A 86 -5.23 -3.53 -8.01
CA PHE A 86 -6.52 -3.90 -7.45
C PHE A 86 -7.47 -2.71 -7.37
N THR A 87 -6.96 -1.52 -6.99
CA THR A 87 -7.75 -0.28 -7.02
C THR A 87 -8.17 0.08 -8.44
N PHE A 88 -7.28 -0.08 -9.44
CA PHE A 88 -7.63 0.10 -10.84
C PHE A 88 -8.67 -0.92 -11.33
N ALA A 89 -8.54 -2.20 -10.96
CA ALA A 89 -9.49 -3.24 -11.29
C ALA A 89 -10.88 -2.95 -10.70
N MET A 90 -10.95 -2.57 -9.43
CA MET A 90 -12.20 -2.19 -8.76
C MET A 90 -12.83 -0.93 -9.38
N ALA A 91 -12.03 0.10 -9.66
CA ALA A 91 -12.51 1.32 -10.30
C ALA A 91 -13.05 1.06 -11.72
N SER A 92 -12.44 0.12 -12.44
CA SER A 92 -12.92 -0.32 -13.76
C SER A 92 -14.20 -1.17 -13.65
N PHE A 93 -14.27 -2.07 -12.67
CA PHE A 93 -15.46 -2.90 -12.40
C PHE A 93 -16.68 -2.05 -12.01
N LEU A 94 -16.48 -1.02 -11.20
CA LEU A 94 -17.54 -0.09 -10.77
C LEU A 94 -17.89 0.96 -11.84
N GLY A 95 -17.22 0.96 -13.00
CA GLY A 95 -17.47 1.92 -14.09
C GLY A 95 -17.07 3.37 -13.77
N ILE A 96 -16.32 3.58 -12.68
CA ILE A 96 -15.86 4.90 -12.22
C ILE A 96 -14.68 5.38 -13.08
N SER A 97 -13.88 4.45 -13.60
CA SER A 97 -12.72 4.72 -14.44
C SER A 97 -12.93 4.20 -15.87
N MET A 98 -12.86 5.10 -16.85
CA MET A 98 -12.76 4.78 -18.29
C MET A 98 -11.29 4.79 -18.78
N GLY A 99 -10.34 4.70 -17.86
CA GLY A 99 -8.91 4.83 -18.16
C GLY A 99 -8.36 3.59 -18.86
N VAL A 100 -7.70 3.78 -20.01
CA VAL A 100 -6.97 2.72 -20.70
C VAL A 100 -5.79 2.26 -19.84
N LEU A 101 -5.51 0.95 -19.85
CA LEU A 101 -4.43 0.34 -19.04
C LEU A 101 -3.07 1.00 -19.24
N SER A 102 -2.76 1.49 -20.45
CA SER A 102 -1.55 2.25 -20.74
C SER A 102 -1.45 3.56 -19.95
N HIS A 103 -2.57 4.26 -19.80
CA HIS A 103 -2.63 5.50 -19.02
C HIS A 103 -2.44 5.21 -17.52
N PHE A 104 -3.01 4.11 -17.02
CA PHE A 104 -2.78 3.66 -15.65
C PHE A 104 -1.30 3.36 -15.38
N ILE A 105 -0.63 2.63 -16.28
CA ILE A 105 0.79 2.30 -16.09
C ILE A 105 1.65 3.57 -16.06
N VAL A 106 1.48 4.48 -17.02
CA VAL A 106 2.36 5.64 -17.19
C VAL A 106 2.13 6.69 -16.10
N TYR A 107 0.88 6.94 -15.72
CA TYR A 107 0.54 8.06 -14.84
C TYR A 107 0.24 7.68 -13.40
N MET A 108 -0.02 6.39 -13.12
CA MET A 108 -0.14 5.89 -11.75
C MET A 108 1.03 4.96 -11.46
N LEU A 109 1.05 3.75 -12.02
CA LEU A 109 1.95 2.68 -11.56
C LEU A 109 3.44 3.05 -11.63
N ALA A 110 3.92 3.60 -12.75
CA ALA A 110 5.34 3.93 -12.91
C ALA A 110 5.81 5.03 -11.92
N PRO A 111 5.12 6.19 -11.80
CA PRO A 111 5.53 7.20 -10.84
C PRO A 111 5.38 6.73 -9.39
N THR A 112 4.35 5.93 -9.05
CA THR A 112 4.23 5.36 -7.69
C THR A 112 5.43 4.48 -7.36
N LEU A 113 5.84 3.60 -8.28
CA LEU A 113 6.98 2.70 -8.08
C LEU A 113 8.30 3.45 -7.94
N VAL A 114 8.59 4.41 -8.83
CA VAL A 114 9.83 5.19 -8.80
C VAL A 114 9.93 5.98 -7.50
N PHE A 115 8.84 6.62 -7.09
CA PHE A 115 8.81 7.40 -5.86
C PHE A 115 9.06 6.54 -4.61
N ASN A 116 8.38 5.39 -4.52
CA ASN A 116 8.54 4.49 -3.36
C ASN A 116 9.91 3.81 -3.34
N LEU A 117 10.49 3.48 -4.50
CA LEU A 117 11.89 3.06 -4.59
C LEU A 117 12.83 4.11 -3.99
N GLY A 118 12.65 5.38 -4.38
CA GLY A 118 13.44 6.49 -3.85
C GLY A 118 13.29 6.65 -2.32
N LEU A 119 12.05 6.64 -1.82
CA LEU A 119 11.78 6.70 -0.38
C LEU A 119 12.39 5.52 0.37
N MET A 120 12.33 4.32 -0.19
CA MET A 120 12.93 3.14 0.42
C MET A 120 14.44 3.26 0.56
N LEU A 121 15.14 3.79 -0.44
CA LEU A 121 16.60 3.99 -0.36
C LEU A 121 16.97 4.97 0.77
N ILE A 122 16.10 5.95 1.04
CA ILE A 122 16.30 6.95 2.11
C ILE A 122 15.92 6.36 3.48
N LEU A 123 14.80 5.64 3.59
CA LEU A 123 14.32 5.09 4.86
C LEU A 123 15.06 3.81 5.27
N GLN A 124 15.58 3.00 4.33
CA GLN A 124 16.30 1.75 4.61
C GLN A 124 17.32 1.85 5.75
N PRO A 125 18.26 2.82 5.75
CA PRO A 125 19.24 2.95 6.83
C PRO A 125 18.61 3.31 8.19
N LEU A 126 17.46 3.98 8.19
CA LEU A 126 16.73 4.37 9.39
C LEU A 126 16.00 3.17 10.00
N MET A 127 15.44 2.29 9.16
CA MET A 127 14.80 1.04 9.58
C MET A 127 15.81 0.03 10.12
N GLU A 128 16.99 -0.09 9.50
CA GLU A 128 18.05 -0.99 9.99
C GLU A 128 18.49 -0.66 11.42
N LYS A 129 18.48 0.61 11.83
CA LYS A 129 18.81 1.05 13.20
C LYS A 129 17.76 0.72 14.27
N ILE A 130 16.52 0.43 13.87
CA ILE A 130 15.42 0.14 14.81
C ILE A 130 15.28 -1.37 15.02
N TYR A 131 15.71 -2.17 14.03
CA TYR A 131 15.57 -3.63 14.03
C TYR A 131 16.87 -4.41 14.31
N LEU A 132 18.05 -3.78 14.25
CA LEU A 132 19.36 -4.32 14.67
C LEU A 132 19.90 -3.53 15.86
#